data_AF-A0A7S1ECX9-F1
#
_entry.id   AF-A0A7S1ECX9-F1
#
_cell.length_a   1.000
_cell.length_b   1.000
_cell.length_c   1.000
_cell.angle_alpha   90.00
_cell.angle_beta   90.00
_cell.angle_gamma   90.00
#
_symmetry.space_group_name_H-M   'P 1'
#
loop_
_entity.id
_entity.type
_entity.pdbx_description
1 polymer ?
#
loop_
_entity_poly.entity_id
_entity_poly.type
_entity_poly.pdbx_seq_one_letter_code
_entity_poly.pdbx_strand_id
1 'polypeptide(L)'
;QWRALTRQDQERRELIANVSHDLRTPLASLHGYLETLLLKDATLDPSERRRYLQIAIDQSRKVGGLTQSLFELARLEYGFVQPDFEAFSMVDLVQDVFQKFELRADSRRVSLRAHF
;
A
#
# COMPACT_ATOMS: atom_id res chain seq x y z
N GLN A 1 25.99 19.12 14.14
CA GLN A 1 24.74 19.73 13.61
C GLN A 1 24.64 19.57 12.09
N TRP A 2 25.61 20.04 11.29
CA TRP A 2 25.60 19.85 9.82
C TRP A 2 25.48 18.40 9.32
N ARG A 3 26.25 17.46 9.88
CA ARG A 3 26.17 16.04 9.48
C ARG A 3 24.79 15.40 9.72
N ALA A 4 24.06 15.85 10.74
CA ALA A 4 22.72 15.33 11.05
C ALA A 4 21.68 15.86 10.06
N LEU A 5 21.77 17.15 9.70
CA LEU A 5 20.90 17.76 8.69
C LEU A 5 21.12 17.15 7.30
N THR A 6 22.38 16.93 6.90
CA THR A 6 22.69 16.28 5.62
C THR A 6 22.18 14.85 5.56
N ARG A 7 22.28 14.09 6.67
CA ARG A 7 21.74 12.73 6.75
C ARG A 7 20.21 12.71 6.62
N GLN A 8 19.51 13.61 7.31
CA GLN A 8 18.06 13.71 7.23
C GLN A 8 17.59 14.09 5.81
N ASP A 9 18.28 15.01 5.12
CA ASP A 9 17.96 15.34 3.73
C ASP A 9 18.22 14.16 2.77
N GLN A 10 19.29 13.40 3.01
CA GLN A 10 19.61 12.19 2.25
C GLN A 10 18.51 11.13 2.40
N GLU A 11 18.10 10.83 3.64
CA GLU A 11 17.04 9.87 3.95
C GLU A 11 15.71 10.29 3.30
N ARG A 12 15.38 11.58 3.33
CA ARG A 12 14.19 12.12 2.67
C ARG A 12 14.22 11.94 1.15
N ARG A 13 15.37 12.19 0.52
CA ARG A 13 15.53 12.01 -0.94
C ARG A 13 15.44 10.56 -1.35
N GLU A 14 16.06 9.66 -0.58
CA GLU A 14 16.00 8.22 -0.82
C GLU A 14 14.57 7.70 -0.68
N LEU A 15 13.83 8.14 0.34
CA LEU A 15 12.41 7.85 0.50
C LEU A 15 11.59 8.29 -0.72
N ILE A 16 11.74 9.54 -1.16
CA ILE A 16 11.02 10.07 -2.32
C ILE A 16 11.36 9.27 -3.58
N ALA A 17 12.63 8.91 -3.79
CA ALA A 17 13.07 8.11 -4.92
C ALA A 17 12.44 6.71 -4.91
N ASN A 18 12.44 6.05 -3.75
CA ASN A 18 11.85 4.72 -3.56
C ASN A 18 10.34 4.74 -3.82
N VAL A 19 9.61 5.69 -3.23
CA VAL A 19 8.17 5.83 -3.45
C VAL A 19 7.86 6.14 -4.93
N SER A 20 8.66 7.00 -5.58
CA SER A 20 8.49 7.30 -7.00
C SER A 20 8.69 6.07 -7.88
N HIS A 21 9.67 5.22 -7.54
CA HIS A 21 9.89 3.96 -8.23
C HIS A 21 8.70 3.01 -8.03
N ASP A 22 8.24 2.84 -6.79
CA ASP A 22 7.16 1.92 -6.45
C ASP A 22 5.81 2.36 -7.02
N LEU A 23 5.60 3.66 -7.23
CA LEU A 23 4.43 4.20 -7.94
C LEU A 23 4.48 3.97 -9.45
N ARG A 24 5.68 3.98 -10.06
CA ARG A 24 5.84 3.85 -11.51
C ARG A 24 5.29 2.52 -12.03
N THR A 25 5.56 1.42 -11.33
CA THR A 25 5.13 0.07 -11.74
C THR A 25 3.61 -0.09 -11.83
N PRO A 26 2.81 0.19 -10.77
CA PRO A 26 1.36 0.08 -10.85
C PRO A 26 0.75 1.12 -11.81
N LEU A 27 1.32 2.33 -11.94
CA LEU A 27 0.85 3.32 -12.90
C LEU A 27 1.06 2.87 -14.36
N ALA A 28 2.24 2.34 -14.68
CA ALA A 28 2.51 1.82 -16.03
C ALA A 28 1.57 0.66 -16.37
N SER A 29 1.33 -0.26 -15.43
CA SER A 29 0.38 -1.36 -15.63
C SER A 29 -1.06 -0.86 -15.77
N LEU A 30 -1.50 0.07 -14.91
CA LEU A 30 -2.82 0.69 -15.01
C LEU A 30 -3.05 1.32 -16.39
N HIS A 31 -2.08 2.13 -16.84
CA HIS A 31 -2.15 2.81 -18.13
C HIS A 31 -2.22 1.81 -19.29
N GLY A 32 -1.33 0.82 -19.32
CA GLY A 32 -1.29 -0.18 -20.39
C GLY A 32 -2.56 -1.02 -20.51
N TYR A 33 -3.20 -1.37 -19.39
CA TYR A 33 -4.49 -2.08 -19.42
C TYR A 33 -5.63 -1.19 -19.91
N LEU A 34 -5.66 0.08 -19.51
CA LEU A 34 -6.66 1.05 -20.00
C LEU A 34 -6.47 1.34 -21.50
N GLU A 35 -5.23 1.50 -21.97
CA GLU A 35 -4.92 1.63 -23.39
C GLU A 35 -5.33 0.39 -24.19
N THR A 36 -5.05 -0.80 -23.66
CA THR A 36 -5.45 -2.07 -24.31
C THR A 36 -6.96 -2.16 -24.42
N LEU A 37 -7.70 -1.81 -23.36
CA LEU A 37 -9.16 -1.75 -23.39
C LEU A 37 -9.66 -0.76 -24.45
N LEU A 38 -9.06 0.42 -24.54
CA LEU A 38 -9.45 1.45 -25.52
C LEU A 38 -9.16 1.01 -26.97
N LEU A 39 -7.97 0.46 -27.23
CA LEU A 39 -7.52 0.09 -28.58
C LEU A 39 -8.15 -1.21 -29.09
N LYS A 40 -8.47 -2.15 -28.19
CA LYS A 40 -8.93 -3.50 -28.54
C LYS A 40 -10.39 -3.76 -28.17
N ASP A 41 -11.17 -2.74 -27.78
CA ASP A 41 -12.55 -2.92 -27.29
C ASP A 41 -13.38 -3.82 -28.21
N ALA A 42 -13.38 -3.57 -29.52
CA ALA A 42 -14.14 -4.36 -30.50
C ALA A 42 -13.71 -5.84 -30.62
N THR A 43 -12.50 -6.17 -30.19
CA THR A 43 -11.90 -7.52 -30.32
C THR A 43 -11.87 -8.31 -29.02
N LEU A 44 -11.97 -7.64 -27.87
CA LEU A 44 -11.96 -8.30 -26.56
C LEU A 44 -13.34 -8.85 -26.24
N ASP A 45 -13.38 -10.09 -25.77
CA ASP A 45 -14.61 -10.67 -25.26
C ASP A 45 -15.02 -10.03 -23.90
N PRO A 46 -16.29 -10.19 -23.46
CA PRO A 46 -16.74 -9.60 -22.20
C PRO A 46 -15.96 -10.04 -20.95
N SER A 47 -15.43 -11.27 -20.96
CA SER A 47 -14.65 -11.82 -19.84
C SER A 47 -13.25 -11.21 -19.77
N GLU A 48 -12.59 -11.01 -20.91
CA GLU A 48 -11.29 -10.35 -21.02
C GLU A 48 -11.39 -8.88 -20.61
N ARG A 49 -12.42 -8.17 -21.09
CA ARG A 49 -12.67 -6.77 -20.69
C ARG A 49 -12.82 -6.66 -19.18
N ARG A 50 -13.63 -7.52 -18.56
CA ARG A 50 -13.82 -7.54 -17.10
C ARG A 50 -12.51 -7.87 -16.37
N ARG A 51 -11.71 -8.81 -16.88
CA ARG A 51 -10.40 -9.13 -16.30
C ARG A 51 -9.44 -7.93 -16.35
N TYR A 52 -9.34 -7.25 -17.48
CA TYR A 52 -8.45 -6.09 -17.62
C TYR A 52 -8.91 -4.91 -16.77
N LEU A 53 -10.22 -4.64 -16.70
CA LEU A 53 -10.77 -3.65 -15.79
C LEU A 53 -10.48 -3.99 -14.33
N GLN A 54 -10.57 -5.26 -13.94
CA GLN A 54 -10.22 -5.69 -12.58
C GLN A 54 -8.75 -5.44 -12.27
N ILE A 55 -7.85 -5.77 -13.21
CA ILE A 55 -6.42 -5.50 -13.04
C ILE A 55 -6.15 -4.00 -12.92
N ALA A 56 -6.79 -3.17 -13.76
CA ALA A 56 -6.69 -1.71 -13.69
C ALA A 56 -7.15 -1.19 -12.30
N ILE A 57 -8.31 -1.63 -11.81
CA ILE A 57 -8.80 -1.27 -10.47
C ILE A 57 -7.81 -1.69 -9.39
N ASP A 58 -7.24 -2.89 -9.48
CA ASP A 58 -6.29 -3.37 -8.49
C ASP A 58 -4.98 -2.57 -8.49
N GLN A 59 -4.49 -2.14 -9.66
CA GLN A 59 -3.32 -1.24 -9.71
C GLN A 59 -3.66 0.16 -9.19
N SER A 60 -4.85 0.70 -9.49
CA SER A 60 -5.32 1.97 -8.94
C SER A 60 -5.37 1.95 -7.41
N ARG A 61 -5.87 0.85 -6.82
CA ARG A 61 -5.87 0.63 -5.38
C ARG A 61 -4.45 0.60 -4.79
N LYS A 62 -3.48 -0.03 -5.48
CA LYS A 62 -2.08 -0.02 -5.04
C LYS A 62 -1.49 1.39 -5.05
N VAL A 63 -1.75 2.18 -6.09
CA VAL A 63 -1.34 3.59 -6.14
C VAL A 63 -1.92 4.36 -4.95
N GLY A 64 -3.22 4.23 -4.70
CA GLY A 64 -3.88 4.85 -3.55
C GLY A 64 -3.25 4.44 -2.21
N GLY A 65 -2.93 3.15 -2.03
CA GLY A 65 -2.25 2.65 -0.85
C GLY A 65 -0.85 3.26 -0.64
N LEU A 66 -0.05 3.34 -1.70
CA LEU A 66 1.28 3.96 -1.64
C LEU A 66 1.20 5.47 -1.32
N THR A 67 0.24 6.17 -1.91
CA THR A 67 -0.01 7.59 -1.61
C THR A 67 -0.44 7.79 -0.16
N GLN A 68 -1.31 6.93 0.35
CA GLN A 68 -1.74 6.98 1.76
C GLN A 68 -0.57 6.75 2.71
N SER A 69 0.29 5.77 2.44
CA SER A 69 1.49 5.52 3.23
C SER A 69 2.46 6.71 3.22
N LEU A 70 2.63 7.39 2.09
CA LEU A 70 3.43 8.62 2.02
C LEU A 70 2.83 9.75 2.87
N PHE A 71 1.51 9.91 2.85
CA PHE A 71 0.82 10.92 3.65
C PHE A 71 0.93 10.63 5.16
N GLU A 72 0.79 9.36 5.56
CA GLU A 72 0.98 8.93 6.95
C GLU A 72 2.40 9.18 7.44
N LEU A 73 3.39 8.84 6.61
CA LEU A 73 4.79 9.10 6.93
C LEU A 73 5.08 10.59 7.09
N ALA A 74 4.57 11.43 6.18
CA ALA A 74 4.69 12.88 6.31
C ALA A 74 4.05 13.38 7.62
N ARG A 75 2.86 12.89 7.98
CA ARG A 75 2.22 13.24 9.27
C ARG A 75 3.07 12.86 10.48
N LEU A 76 3.73 11.69 10.44
CA LEU A 76 4.64 11.23 11.50
C LEU A 76 5.89 12.13 11.60
N GLU A 77 6.53 12.46 10.47
CA GLU A 77 7.74 13.29 10.43
C GLU A 77 7.52 14.72 10.95
N TYR A 78 6.37 15.31 10.64
CA TYR A 78 6.03 16.66 11.09
C TYR A 78 5.42 16.71 12.51
N GLY A 79 5.38 15.57 13.23
CA GLY A 79 4.89 15.52 14.61
C GLY A 79 3.38 15.73 14.76
N PHE A 80 2.61 15.62 13.67
CA PHE A 80 1.14 15.70 13.67
C PHE A 80 0.46 14.45 14.24
N VAL A 81 1.23 13.46 14.66
CA VAL A 81 0.76 12.26 15.34
C VAL A 81 1.42 12.25 16.71
N GLN A 82 0.64 12.59 17.74
CA GLN A 82 1.05 12.44 19.13
C GLN A 82 0.35 11.19 19.67
N PRO A 83 1.10 10.18 20.17
CA PRO A 83 0.49 9.01 20.78
C PRO A 83 -0.26 9.43 22.04
N ASP A 84 -1.51 8.97 22.18
CA ASP A 84 -2.23 9.02 23.45
C ASP A 84 -1.94 7.73 24.22
N PHE A 85 -1.41 7.87 25.43
CA PHE A 85 -0.97 6.72 26.22
C PHE A 85 -2.09 6.30 27.16
N GLU A 86 -2.65 5.11 26.90
CA GLU A 86 -3.66 4.49 27.74
C GLU A 86 -3.30 3.04 28.09
N ALA A 87 -3.87 2.56 29.19
CA ALA A 87 -3.81 1.13 29.52
C ALA A 87 -4.79 0.38 28.62
N PHE A 88 -4.33 -0.69 27.95
CA PHE A 88 -5.16 -1.52 27.08
C PHE A 88 -4.88 -3.01 27.32
N SER A 89 -5.83 -3.86 26.92
CA SER A 89 -5.69 -5.31 26.98
C SER A 89 -4.83 -5.81 25.82
N MET A 90 -3.70 -6.45 26.14
CA MET A 90 -2.85 -7.09 25.13
C MET A 90 -3.58 -8.24 24.43
N VAL A 91 -4.47 -8.94 25.16
CA VAL A 91 -5.25 -10.06 24.62
C VAL A 91 -6.20 -9.56 23.55
N ASP A 92 -6.93 -8.48 23.82
CA ASP A 92 -7.93 -7.93 22.91
C ASP A 92 -7.25 -7.37 21.65
N LEU A 93 -6.14 -6.65 21.82
CA LEU A 93 -5.35 -6.16 20.69
C LEU A 93 -4.87 -7.30 19.78
N VAL A 94 -4.37 -8.40 20.36
CA VAL A 94 -3.94 -9.53 19.54
C VAL A 94 -5.13 -10.19 18.85
N GLN A 95 -6.28 -10.34 19.51
CA GLN A 95 -7.49 -10.87 18.88
C GLN A 95 -7.95 -10.01 17.69
N ASP A 96 -7.97 -8.69 17.85
CA ASP A 96 -8.32 -7.75 16.78
C ASP A 96 -7.38 -7.90 15.57
N VAL A 97 -6.08 -8.04 15.83
CA VAL A 97 -5.09 -8.29 14.78
C VAL A 97 -5.35 -9.64 14.10
N PHE A 98 -5.64 -10.70 14.85
CA PHE A 98 -5.95 -12.01 14.28
C PHE A 98 -7.17 -11.95 13.35
N GLN A 99 -8.27 -11.36 13.82
CA GLN A 99 -9.49 -11.20 13.01
C GLN A 99 -9.23 -10.38 11.74
N LYS A 100 -8.47 -9.28 11.86
CA LYS A 100 -8.12 -8.44 10.71
C LYS A 100 -7.36 -9.21 9.61
N PHE A 101 -6.57 -10.20 9.98
CA PHE A 101 -5.71 -10.94 9.05
C PHE A 101 -6.22 -12.34 8.68
N GLU A 102 -7.26 -12.85 9.35
CA GLU A 102 -7.78 -14.22 9.18
C GLU A 102 -8.04 -14.59 7.71
N LEU A 103 -8.88 -13.84 7.01
CA LEU A 103 -9.20 -14.09 5.59
C LEU A 103 -7.95 -14.07 4.68
N ARG A 104 -7.01 -13.17 4.97
CA ARG A 104 -5.78 -13.02 4.19
C ARG A 104 -4.81 -14.16 4.48
N ALA A 105 -4.77 -14.65 5.71
CA ALA A 105 -3.96 -15.79 6.12
C ALA A 105 -4.49 -17.08 5.48
N ASP A 106 -5.81 -17.29 5.53
CA ASP A 106 -6.48 -18.45 4.93
C ASP A 106 -6.30 -18.52 3.41
N SER A 107 -6.53 -17.41 2.70
CA SER A 107 -6.33 -17.35 1.24
C SER A 107 -4.90 -17.66 0.82
N ARG A 108 -3.93 -17.52 1.72
CA ARG A 108 -2.51 -17.82 1.51
C ARG A 108 -2.02 -19.08 2.22
N ARG A 109 -2.92 -19.82 2.89
CA ARG A 109 -2.61 -21.02 3.70
C ARG A 109 -1.52 -20.77 4.75
N VAL A 110 -1.56 -19.60 5.39
CA VAL A 110 -0.66 -19.22 6.49
C VAL A 110 -1.40 -19.41 7.81
N SER A 111 -0.77 -20.09 8.78
CA SER A 111 -1.32 -20.24 10.14
C SER A 111 -0.84 -19.08 11.03
N LEU A 112 -1.79 -18.40 11.67
CA LEU A 112 -1.51 -17.39 12.70
C LEU A 112 -1.41 -18.09 14.06
N ARG A 113 -0.33 -17.81 14.81
CA ARG A 113 -0.12 -18.30 16.17
C ARG A 113 0.37 -17.17 17.05
N ALA A 114 -0.15 -17.10 18.26
CA ALA A 114 0.33 -16.18 19.27
C ALA A 114 0.70 -16.97 20.53
N HIS A 115 1.79 -16.54 21.15
CA HIS A 115 2.33 -17.11 22.38
C HIS A 115 2.40 -15.97 23.40
N PHE A 116 1.71 -16.13 24.50
CA PHE A 116 1.68 -15.20 25.63
C PHE A 116 1.85 -16.00 26.92
#